data_AF-A0A2D8N0F9-F1
#
_entry.id   AF-A0A2D8N0F9-F1
#
_cell.length_a   1.000
_cell.length_b   1.000
_cell.length_c   1.000
_cell.angle_alpha   90.00
_cell.angle_beta   90.00
_cell.angle_gamma   90.00
#
_symmetry.space_group_name_H-M   'P 1'
#
loop_
_entity.id
_entity.type
_entity.pdbx_description
1 polymer ?
#
loop_
_entity_poly.entity_id
_entity_poly.type
_entity_poly.pdbx_seq_one_letter_code
_entity_poly.pdbx_strand_id
1 'polypeptide(L)'
;MAGNPQLLYLCCSVLILAAVPVIYRLCRGRSQALTALDGFVFVSMGGIILLDFLPHAIETGGWLCVLFAVVGVGLPTVIERRGHKAGEHFHRAALYLGLLGLLIHSMLDGAYLGSSGNDPGLLPLAVILHRLPVGLTVWWLVRWSRGRGTALLLLAALGALTALGYFAGSGFLDGLEGRGLAWFQSLVAGSLFHVVLHRSHGAFPEDGSAPAGKLPLSASGVGGFLGLGLLVFLLSGDAHLGEPGGFRESFLNLALQSAPMLLLGYFLAGLVAVFLPVSSVRWLGGGSSASQALRGVAIGLPLPVCSCGVVPLYRALVERGVPATAALAFLVATPEIGADAVLLSLPLLGGPFTLMRI
;
A
#
# COMPACT_ATOMS: atom_id res chain seq x y z
N MET A 1 -16.21 -35.93 -20.21
CA MET A 1 -16.81 -34.87 -19.36
C MET A 1 -15.88 -33.67 -19.37
N ALA A 2 -15.95 -32.84 -20.40
CA ALA A 2 -15.24 -31.56 -20.40
C ALA A 2 -16.03 -30.63 -19.45
N GLY A 3 -15.53 -30.43 -18.24
CA GLY A 3 -16.16 -29.55 -17.25
C GLY A 3 -16.17 -28.12 -17.75
N ASN A 4 -17.26 -27.39 -17.52
CA ASN A 4 -17.35 -25.97 -17.86
C ASN A 4 -16.24 -25.20 -17.09
N PRO A 5 -15.22 -24.63 -17.77
CA PRO A 5 -14.10 -23.96 -17.11
C PRO A 5 -14.55 -22.77 -16.25
N GLN A 6 -15.66 -22.12 -16.61
CA GLN A 6 -16.24 -21.01 -15.85
C GLN A 6 -16.77 -21.46 -14.48
N LEU A 7 -17.38 -22.63 -14.42
CA LEU A 7 -17.85 -23.21 -13.16
C LEU A 7 -16.67 -23.59 -12.27
N LEU A 8 -15.56 -24.05 -12.86
CA LEU A 8 -14.32 -24.30 -12.13
C LEU A 8 -13.76 -23.01 -11.54
N TYR A 9 -13.74 -21.90 -12.29
CA TYR A 9 -13.31 -20.60 -11.78
C TYR A 9 -14.20 -20.11 -10.63
N LEU A 10 -15.52 -20.24 -10.73
CA LEU A 10 -16.43 -19.94 -9.63
C LEU A 10 -16.12 -20.79 -8.38
N CYS A 11 -15.92 -22.10 -8.56
CA CYS A 11 -15.56 -23.00 -7.46
C CYS A 11 -14.24 -22.59 -6.81
N CYS A 12 -13.19 -22.33 -7.59
CA CYS A 12 -11.90 -21.86 -7.11
C CYS A 12 -12.01 -20.53 -6.35
N SER A 13 -12.83 -19.62 -6.87
CA SER A 13 -13.11 -18.30 -6.29
C SER A 13 -13.79 -18.42 -4.92
N VAL A 14 -14.73 -19.35 -4.74
CA VAL A 14 -15.36 -19.60 -3.42
C VAL A 14 -14.40 -20.35 -2.49
N LEU A 15 -13.62 -21.30 -3.02
CA LEU A 15 -12.64 -22.06 -2.25
C LEU A 15 -11.55 -21.17 -1.65
N ILE A 16 -11.08 -20.15 -2.36
CA ILE A 16 -10.05 -19.24 -1.84
C ILE A 16 -10.56 -18.45 -0.63
N LEU A 17 -11.83 -18.02 -0.63
CA LEU A 17 -12.46 -17.39 0.54
C LEU A 17 -12.63 -18.38 1.69
N ALA A 18 -13.04 -19.62 1.38
CA ALA A 18 -13.18 -20.68 2.39
C ALA A 18 -11.83 -21.09 3.01
N ALA A 19 -10.72 -20.88 2.31
CA ALA A 19 -9.37 -21.13 2.81
C ALA A 19 -8.89 -20.08 3.83
N VAL A 20 -9.44 -18.85 3.81
CA VAL A 20 -9.01 -17.74 4.69
C VAL A 20 -9.00 -18.10 6.18
N PRO A 21 -10.08 -18.68 6.77
CA PRO A 21 -10.08 -19.09 8.17
C PRO A 21 -9.04 -20.18 8.50
N VAL A 22 -8.63 -20.98 7.50
CA VAL A 22 -7.61 -22.02 7.65
C VAL A 22 -6.23 -21.38 7.64
N ILE A 23 -5.95 -20.52 6.65
CA ILE A 23 -4.70 -19.74 6.54
C ILE A 23 -4.45 -18.96 7.83
N TYR A 24 -5.48 -18.27 8.34
CA TYR A 24 -5.38 -17.54 9.59
C TYR A 24 -5.08 -18.47 10.79
N ARG A 25 -5.74 -19.62 10.88
CA ARG A 25 -5.48 -20.60 11.96
C ARG A 25 -4.06 -21.14 11.93
N LEU A 26 -3.52 -21.44 10.75
CA LEU A 26 -2.14 -21.89 10.56
C LEU A 26 -1.13 -20.81 10.97
N CYS A 27 -1.45 -19.53 10.74
CA CYS A 27 -0.57 -18.41 11.07
C CYS A 27 -0.70 -17.94 12.54
N ARG A 28 -1.85 -18.12 13.20
CA ARG A 28 -2.13 -17.59 14.55
C ARG A 28 -1.10 -18.01 15.60
N GLY A 29 -0.50 -19.19 15.47
CA GLY A 29 0.52 -19.70 16.41
C GLY A 29 1.94 -19.17 16.16
N ARG A 30 2.17 -18.37 15.10
CA ARG A 30 3.49 -17.94 14.64
C ARG A 30 3.47 -16.42 14.42
N SER A 31 4.03 -15.66 15.36
CA SER A 31 4.06 -14.18 15.30
C SER A 31 4.64 -13.64 13.98
N GLN A 32 5.70 -14.29 13.48
CA GLN A 32 6.30 -13.96 12.18
C GLN A 32 5.33 -14.17 11.00
N ALA A 33 4.51 -15.24 11.02
CA ALA A 33 3.57 -15.52 9.94
C ALA A 33 2.43 -14.50 9.90
N LEU A 34 1.94 -14.06 11.07
CA LEU A 34 0.95 -12.97 11.14
C LEU A 34 1.54 -11.63 10.64
N THR A 35 2.80 -11.36 10.98
CA THR A 35 3.52 -10.16 10.51
C THR A 35 3.71 -10.17 8.99
N ALA A 36 4.00 -11.35 8.41
CA ALA A 36 4.07 -11.51 6.96
C ALA A 36 2.69 -11.37 6.29
N LEU A 37 1.63 -11.92 6.88
CA LEU A 37 0.27 -11.71 6.36
C LEU A 37 -0.12 -10.24 6.35
N ASP A 38 0.30 -9.46 7.36
CA ASP A 38 0.02 -8.03 7.43
C ASP A 38 0.70 -7.26 6.29
N GLY A 39 2.01 -7.49 6.08
CA GLY A 39 2.74 -6.92 4.94
C GLY A 39 2.16 -7.33 3.59
N PHE A 40 1.74 -8.60 3.45
CA PHE A 40 1.07 -9.10 2.25
C PHE A 40 -0.23 -8.36 1.97
N VAL A 41 -1.13 -8.27 2.96
CA VAL A 41 -2.42 -7.58 2.80
C VAL A 41 -2.21 -6.10 2.51
N PHE A 42 -1.28 -5.44 3.21
CA PHE A 42 -0.99 -4.02 3.00
C PHE A 42 -0.54 -3.72 1.57
N VAL A 43 0.47 -4.44 1.07
CA VAL A 43 1.02 -4.22 -0.27
C VAL A 43 0.03 -4.61 -1.37
N SER A 44 -0.61 -5.78 -1.23
CA SER A 44 -1.57 -6.24 -2.24
C SER A 44 -2.83 -5.38 -2.29
N MET A 45 -3.52 -5.16 -1.17
CA MET A 45 -4.76 -4.38 -1.13
C MET A 45 -4.51 -2.91 -1.48
N GLY A 46 -3.46 -2.30 -0.93
CA GLY A 46 -3.11 -0.92 -1.24
C GLY A 46 -2.73 -0.74 -2.71
N GLY A 47 -1.96 -1.68 -3.26
CA GLY A 47 -1.57 -1.69 -4.66
C GLY A 47 -2.77 -1.83 -5.61
N ILE A 48 -3.68 -2.78 -5.35
CA ILE A 48 -4.87 -3.00 -6.19
C ILE A 48 -5.77 -1.76 -6.15
N ILE A 49 -6.02 -1.19 -4.96
CA ILE A 49 -6.85 0.02 -4.82
C ILE A 49 -6.29 1.18 -5.64
N LEU A 50 -4.97 1.38 -5.61
CA LEU A 50 -4.33 2.55 -6.23
C LEU A 50 -4.04 2.39 -7.72
N LEU A 51 -3.65 1.20 -8.17
CA LEU A 51 -3.13 0.98 -9.53
C LEU A 51 -4.14 0.37 -10.49
N ASP A 52 -5.22 -0.19 -9.97
CA ASP A 52 -6.24 -0.89 -10.75
C ASP A 52 -7.61 -0.22 -10.54
N PHE A 53 -8.11 -0.27 -9.30
CA PHE A 53 -9.45 0.18 -8.99
C PHE A 53 -9.65 1.70 -9.15
N LEU A 54 -8.79 2.54 -8.58
CA LEU A 54 -8.96 3.99 -8.61
C LEU A 54 -8.86 4.55 -10.04
N PRO A 55 -7.89 4.16 -10.88
CA PRO A 55 -7.85 4.56 -12.29
C PRO A 55 -9.12 4.17 -13.05
N HIS A 56 -9.56 2.93 -12.91
CA HIS A 56 -10.79 2.45 -13.56
C HIS A 56 -12.03 3.22 -13.08
N ALA A 57 -12.11 3.52 -11.78
CA ALA A 57 -13.19 4.34 -11.24
C ALA A 57 -13.17 5.77 -11.80
N ILE A 58 -11.99 6.36 -12.06
CA ILE A 58 -11.87 7.70 -12.68
C ILE A 58 -12.33 7.67 -14.14
N GLU A 59 -12.05 6.60 -14.88
CA GLU A 59 -12.54 6.45 -16.26
C GLU A 59 -14.07 6.41 -16.31
N THR A 60 -14.71 5.65 -15.41
CA THR A 60 -16.17 5.48 -15.38
C THR A 60 -16.90 6.67 -14.72
N GLY A 61 -16.38 7.16 -13.59
CA GLY A 61 -17.01 8.17 -12.73
C GLY A 61 -16.42 9.59 -12.85
N GLY A 62 -15.33 9.76 -13.60
CA GLY A 62 -14.60 11.02 -13.73
C GLY A 62 -13.76 11.38 -12.50
N TRP A 63 -13.15 12.57 -12.54
CA TRP A 63 -12.26 13.08 -11.48
C TRP A 63 -12.90 13.20 -10.09
N LEU A 64 -14.24 13.23 -9.99
CA LEU A 64 -14.94 13.22 -8.70
C LEU A 64 -14.64 11.97 -7.87
N CYS A 65 -14.30 10.85 -8.51
CA CYS A 65 -13.84 9.63 -7.83
C CYS A 65 -12.64 9.91 -6.92
N VAL A 66 -11.71 10.80 -7.32
CA VAL A 66 -10.57 11.20 -6.48
C VAL A 66 -11.04 11.93 -5.23
N LEU A 67 -12.00 12.86 -5.37
CA LEU A 67 -12.59 13.57 -4.23
C LEU A 67 -13.26 12.59 -3.26
N PHE A 68 -14.07 11.66 -3.77
CA PHE A 68 -14.74 10.65 -2.94
C PHE A 68 -13.73 9.71 -2.26
N ALA A 69 -12.66 9.29 -2.95
CA ALA A 69 -11.60 8.49 -2.35
C ALA A 69 -10.87 9.25 -1.23
N VAL A 70 -10.52 10.52 -1.45
CA VAL A 70 -9.89 11.39 -0.44
C VAL A 70 -10.82 11.58 0.77
N VAL A 71 -12.12 11.82 0.54
CA VAL A 71 -13.11 11.90 1.61
C VAL A 71 -13.19 10.56 2.36
N GLY A 72 -13.18 9.43 1.64
CA GLY A 72 -13.18 8.10 2.24
C GLY A 72 -12.00 7.86 3.17
N VAL A 73 -10.80 8.31 2.78
CA VAL A 73 -9.59 8.20 3.61
C VAL A 73 -9.60 9.20 4.78
N GLY A 74 -10.02 10.44 4.52
CA GLY A 74 -9.90 11.56 5.45
C GLY A 74 -11.00 11.61 6.51
N LEU A 75 -12.23 11.24 6.16
CA LEU A 75 -13.40 11.37 7.04
C LEU A 75 -13.25 10.59 8.35
N PRO A 76 -12.81 9.31 8.36
CA PRO A 76 -12.55 8.59 9.61
C PRO A 76 -11.50 9.30 10.48
N THR A 77 -10.37 9.72 9.87
CA THR A 77 -9.25 10.37 10.55
C THR A 77 -9.63 11.70 11.20
N VAL A 78 -10.39 12.55 10.49
CA VAL A 78 -10.81 13.87 11.01
C VAL A 78 -11.74 13.71 12.21
N ILE A 79 -12.59 12.68 12.20
CA ILE A 79 -13.57 12.43 13.25
C ILE A 79 -12.91 11.82 14.48
N GLU A 80 -11.98 10.88 14.30
CA GLU A 80 -11.17 10.32 15.39
C GLU A 80 -10.44 11.41 16.18
N ARG A 81 -9.93 12.43 15.49
CA ARG A 81 -9.27 13.58 16.13
C ARG A 81 -10.21 14.54 16.86
N ARG A 82 -11.51 14.54 16.57
CA ARG A 82 -12.48 15.55 17.07
C ARG A 82 -13.35 15.10 18.26
N GLY A 83 -13.33 13.82 18.69
CA GLY A 83 -13.91 13.43 19.98
C GLY A 83 -14.26 11.96 20.17
N HIS A 84 -14.01 11.44 21.38
CA HIS A 84 -14.17 10.02 21.75
C HIS A 84 -15.60 9.44 21.62
N LYS A 85 -16.67 10.23 21.81
CA LYS A 85 -18.05 9.72 21.76
C LYS A 85 -18.66 9.65 20.35
N ALA A 86 -18.27 10.56 19.46
CA ALA A 86 -18.72 10.54 18.06
C ALA A 86 -17.89 9.54 17.23
N GLY A 87 -16.60 9.38 17.56
CA GLY A 87 -15.68 8.48 16.85
C GLY A 87 -16.19 7.05 16.69
N GLU A 88 -16.78 6.46 17.75
CA GLU A 88 -17.26 5.08 17.67
C GLU A 88 -18.42 4.88 16.68
N HIS A 89 -19.37 5.82 16.60
CA HIS A 89 -20.51 5.72 15.70
C HIS A 89 -20.07 5.83 14.24
N PHE A 90 -19.17 6.76 13.94
CA PHE A 90 -18.63 6.95 12.59
C PHE A 90 -17.69 5.82 12.18
N HIS A 91 -16.87 5.30 13.09
CA HIS A 91 -16.04 4.13 12.82
C HIS A 91 -16.90 2.91 12.45
N ARG A 92 -18.00 2.66 13.19
CA ARG A 92 -18.96 1.61 12.85
C ARG A 92 -19.65 1.88 11.52
N ALA A 93 -20.03 3.12 11.24
CA ALA A 93 -20.65 3.51 9.97
C ALA A 93 -19.71 3.28 8.77
N ALA A 94 -18.43 3.68 8.88
CA ALA A 94 -17.40 3.43 7.88
C ALA A 94 -17.18 1.93 7.66
N LEU A 95 -17.18 1.13 8.75
CA LEU A 95 -17.09 -0.32 8.67
C LEU A 95 -18.28 -0.94 7.93
N TYR A 96 -19.53 -0.53 8.23
CA TYR A 96 -20.70 -1.06 7.51
C TYR A 96 -20.74 -0.60 6.05
N LEU A 97 -20.36 0.66 5.78
CA LEU A 97 -20.25 1.19 4.44
C LEU A 97 -19.22 0.41 3.62
N GLY A 98 -18.06 0.14 4.22
CA GLY A 98 -17.01 -0.67 3.63
C GLY A 98 -17.45 -2.11 3.35
N LEU A 99 -18.11 -2.76 4.32
CA LEU A 99 -18.67 -4.09 4.15
C LEU A 99 -19.75 -4.14 3.07
N LEU A 100 -20.63 -3.12 3.00
CA LEU A 100 -21.66 -3.01 1.97
C LEU A 100 -21.04 -2.92 0.57
N GLY A 101 -20.03 -2.05 0.40
CA GLY A 101 -19.34 -1.95 -0.89
C GLY A 101 -18.60 -3.22 -1.28
N LEU A 102 -18.02 -3.96 -0.33
CA LEU A 102 -17.41 -5.28 -0.60
C LEU A 102 -18.43 -6.34 -1.02
N LEU A 103 -19.65 -6.31 -0.48
CA LEU A 103 -20.74 -7.21 -0.89
C LEU A 103 -21.16 -6.90 -2.33
N ILE A 104 -21.33 -5.63 -2.68
CA ILE A 104 -21.65 -5.21 -4.06
C ILE A 104 -20.50 -5.59 -5.00
N HIS A 105 -19.25 -5.31 -4.63
CA HIS A 105 -18.06 -5.66 -5.41
C HIS A 105 -17.96 -7.17 -5.66
N SER A 106 -18.19 -8.00 -4.64
CA SER A 106 -18.16 -9.48 -4.79
C SER A 106 -19.22 -10.00 -5.76
N MET A 107 -20.35 -9.31 -5.88
CA MET A 107 -21.38 -9.62 -6.88
C MET A 107 -20.91 -9.27 -8.29
N LEU A 108 -20.23 -8.12 -8.47
CA LEU A 108 -19.63 -7.72 -9.75
C LEU A 108 -18.52 -8.69 -10.19
N ASP A 109 -17.67 -9.16 -9.28
CA ASP A 109 -16.65 -10.20 -9.57
C ASP A 109 -17.30 -11.47 -10.14
N GLY A 110 -18.47 -11.83 -9.60
CA GLY A 110 -19.26 -12.95 -10.08
C GLY A 110 -19.72 -12.77 -11.51
N ALA A 111 -20.34 -11.62 -11.81
CA ALA A 111 -20.84 -11.31 -13.13
C ALA A 111 -19.72 -11.25 -14.18
N TYR A 112 -18.54 -10.77 -13.79
CA TYR A 112 -17.33 -10.85 -14.62
C TYR A 112 -16.92 -12.31 -14.91
N LEU A 113 -16.84 -13.17 -13.89
CA LEU A 113 -16.52 -14.60 -14.08
C LEU A 113 -17.54 -15.30 -14.98
N GLY A 114 -18.83 -14.97 -14.87
CA GLY A 114 -19.89 -15.54 -15.72
C GLY A 114 -19.82 -15.07 -17.17
N SER A 115 -19.29 -13.87 -17.42
CA SER A 115 -19.18 -13.28 -18.76
C SER A 115 -17.83 -13.55 -19.44
N SER A 116 -16.81 -14.00 -18.71
CA SER A 116 -15.44 -14.23 -19.20
C SER A 116 -15.24 -15.36 -20.25
N GLY A 117 -16.32 -15.98 -20.75
CA GLY A 117 -16.25 -16.94 -21.85
C GLY A 117 -15.45 -18.23 -21.54
N ASN A 118 -14.98 -18.93 -22.58
CA ASN A 118 -14.09 -20.09 -22.45
C ASN A 118 -12.60 -19.70 -22.48
N ASP A 119 -12.27 -18.41 -22.34
CA ASP A 119 -10.89 -17.97 -22.41
C ASP A 119 -10.08 -18.57 -21.26
N PRO A 120 -9.03 -19.38 -21.54
CA PRO A 120 -8.13 -19.90 -20.51
C PRO A 120 -7.17 -18.80 -20.00
N GLY A 121 -7.65 -17.55 -19.95
CA GLY A 121 -6.85 -16.35 -19.76
C GLY A 121 -6.37 -16.12 -18.32
N LEU A 122 -5.40 -15.21 -18.19
CA LEU A 122 -4.88 -14.73 -16.91
C LEU A 122 -5.92 -13.96 -16.09
N LEU A 123 -6.97 -13.45 -16.75
CA LEU A 123 -8.00 -12.56 -16.18
C LEU A 123 -8.92 -13.26 -15.15
N PRO A 124 -9.59 -14.40 -15.42
CA PRO A 124 -10.34 -15.12 -14.39
C PRO A 124 -9.47 -15.55 -13.20
N LEU A 125 -8.21 -15.89 -13.46
CA LEU A 125 -7.24 -16.25 -12.42
C LEU A 125 -6.86 -15.03 -11.56
N ALA A 126 -6.71 -13.85 -12.16
CA ALA A 126 -6.52 -12.60 -11.43
C ALA A 126 -7.73 -12.29 -10.54
N VAL A 127 -8.95 -12.49 -11.07
CA VAL A 127 -10.18 -12.35 -10.27
C VAL A 127 -10.20 -13.29 -9.08
N ILE A 128 -9.82 -14.56 -9.26
CA ILE A 128 -9.75 -15.52 -8.15
C ILE A 128 -8.71 -15.11 -7.12
N LEU A 129 -7.51 -14.70 -7.56
CA LEU A 129 -6.36 -14.52 -6.68
C LEU A 129 -6.43 -13.23 -5.86
N HIS A 130 -7.09 -12.17 -6.35
CA HIS A 130 -7.31 -10.95 -5.56
C HIS A 130 -8.28 -11.15 -4.38
N ARG A 131 -9.12 -12.18 -4.41
CA ARG A 131 -10.07 -12.48 -3.31
C ARG A 131 -9.37 -12.92 -2.04
N LEU A 132 -8.13 -13.40 -2.12
CA LEU A 132 -7.35 -13.79 -0.94
C LEU A 132 -7.04 -12.57 -0.04
N PRO A 133 -6.41 -11.48 -0.52
CA PRO A 133 -6.26 -10.23 0.23
C PRO A 133 -7.58 -9.68 0.79
N VAL A 134 -8.64 -9.66 -0.03
CA VAL A 134 -9.96 -9.14 0.36
C VAL A 134 -10.56 -9.99 1.50
N GLY A 135 -10.56 -11.32 1.34
CA GLY A 135 -11.07 -12.24 2.34
C GLY A 135 -10.28 -12.18 3.65
N LEU A 136 -8.95 -12.08 3.60
CA LEU A 136 -8.11 -11.85 4.79
C LEU A 136 -8.46 -10.53 5.49
N THR A 137 -8.70 -9.47 4.73
CA THR A 137 -9.10 -8.16 5.26
C THR A 137 -10.46 -8.24 5.96
N VAL A 138 -11.45 -8.86 5.34
CA VAL A 138 -12.80 -9.06 5.91
C VAL A 138 -12.74 -9.93 7.16
N TRP A 139 -12.03 -11.06 7.10
CA TRP A 139 -11.85 -11.94 8.24
C TRP A 139 -11.28 -11.18 9.43
N TRP A 140 -10.28 -10.33 9.20
CA TRP A 140 -9.65 -9.58 10.26
C TRP A 140 -10.53 -8.45 10.80
N LEU A 141 -11.13 -7.67 9.92
CA LEU A 141 -11.96 -6.53 10.34
C LEU A 141 -13.18 -6.96 11.17
N VAL A 142 -13.80 -8.07 10.79
CA VAL A 142 -15.05 -8.53 11.40
C VAL A 142 -14.79 -9.42 12.61
N ARG A 143 -13.78 -10.29 12.56
CA ARG A 143 -13.52 -11.24 13.65
C ARG A 143 -13.22 -10.52 14.96
N TRP A 144 -12.48 -9.42 14.91
CA TRP A 144 -12.13 -8.65 16.11
C TRP A 144 -13.26 -7.75 16.59
N SER A 145 -14.11 -7.22 15.71
CA SER A 145 -15.21 -6.35 16.09
C SER A 145 -16.49 -7.11 16.51
N ARG A 146 -16.78 -8.24 15.88
CA ARG A 146 -18.06 -8.98 16.02
C ARG A 146 -17.91 -10.49 16.18
N GLY A 147 -16.69 -10.98 16.36
CA GLY A 147 -16.43 -12.39 16.62
C GLY A 147 -16.37 -13.29 15.38
N ARG A 148 -15.99 -14.55 15.60
CA ARG A 148 -15.72 -15.54 14.54
C ARG A 148 -16.95 -15.88 13.70
N GLY A 149 -18.14 -15.96 14.30
CA GLY A 149 -19.37 -16.36 13.61
C GLY A 149 -19.75 -15.36 12.53
N THR A 150 -19.76 -14.07 12.87
CA THR A 150 -20.06 -12.98 11.93
C THR A 150 -19.05 -12.92 10.78
N ALA A 151 -17.76 -13.15 11.06
CA ALA A 151 -16.73 -13.19 10.03
C ALA A 151 -16.94 -14.36 9.04
N LEU A 152 -17.29 -15.55 9.53
CA LEU A 152 -17.62 -16.70 8.68
C LEU A 152 -18.88 -16.42 7.84
N LEU A 153 -19.92 -15.84 8.46
CA LEU A 153 -21.17 -15.49 7.77
C LEU A 153 -20.90 -14.50 6.64
N LEU A 154 -20.08 -13.46 6.88
CA LEU A 154 -19.74 -12.49 5.84
C LEU A 154 -18.90 -13.11 4.71
N LEU A 155 -17.91 -13.96 5.01
CA LEU A 155 -17.19 -14.69 3.95
C LEU A 155 -18.12 -15.59 3.12
N ALA A 156 -19.08 -16.26 3.76
CA ALA A 156 -20.09 -17.04 3.07
C ALA A 156 -21.02 -16.16 2.21
N ALA A 157 -21.42 -15.00 2.72
CA ALA A 157 -22.22 -14.03 1.98
C ALA A 157 -21.49 -13.49 0.74
N LEU A 158 -20.19 -13.18 0.84
CA LEU A 158 -19.36 -12.79 -0.30
C LEU A 158 -19.29 -13.91 -1.34
N GLY A 159 -19.10 -15.17 -0.91
CA GLY A 159 -19.12 -16.32 -1.80
C GLY A 159 -20.47 -16.52 -2.51
N ALA A 160 -21.58 -16.38 -1.77
CA ALA A 160 -22.93 -16.50 -2.30
C ALA A 160 -23.27 -15.39 -3.29
N LEU A 161 -22.89 -14.14 -3.00
CA LEU A 161 -23.09 -13.01 -3.91
C LEU A 161 -22.27 -13.13 -5.19
N THR A 162 -21.06 -13.69 -5.13
CA THR A 162 -20.28 -14.00 -6.34
C THR A 162 -20.94 -15.09 -7.17
N ALA A 163 -21.48 -16.13 -6.55
CA ALA A 163 -22.26 -17.13 -7.29
C ALA A 163 -23.52 -16.52 -7.92
N LEU A 164 -24.22 -15.65 -7.18
CA LEU A 164 -25.38 -14.93 -7.71
C LEU A 164 -25.01 -14.06 -8.90
N GLY A 165 -23.93 -13.28 -8.81
CA GLY A 165 -23.42 -12.47 -9.92
C GLY A 165 -23.05 -13.32 -11.14
N TYR A 166 -22.39 -14.46 -10.91
CA TYR A 166 -22.02 -15.41 -11.97
C TYR A 166 -23.24 -15.89 -12.77
N PHE A 167 -24.32 -16.26 -12.08
CA PHE A 167 -25.54 -16.71 -12.76
C PHE A 167 -26.37 -15.56 -13.34
N ALA A 168 -26.25 -14.35 -12.80
CA ALA A 168 -26.92 -13.16 -13.33
C ALA A 168 -26.34 -12.73 -14.69
N GLY A 169 -25.05 -12.96 -14.94
CA GLY A 169 -24.38 -12.67 -16.21
C GLY A 169 -24.23 -11.17 -16.52
N SER A 170 -23.89 -10.85 -17.77
CA SER A 170 -23.53 -9.48 -18.19
C SER A 170 -24.70 -8.50 -18.21
N GLY A 171 -25.94 -8.94 -18.46
CA GLY A 171 -27.11 -8.05 -18.48
C GLY A 171 -27.43 -7.37 -17.14
N PHE A 172 -26.83 -7.86 -16.06
CA PHE A 172 -26.90 -7.25 -14.74
C PHE A 172 -25.80 -6.21 -14.48
N LEU A 173 -24.65 -6.31 -15.16
CA LEU A 173 -23.58 -5.30 -15.10
C LEU A 173 -24.06 -3.97 -15.69
N ASP A 174 -24.71 -4.02 -16.84
CA ASP A 174 -25.22 -2.83 -17.56
C ASP A 174 -26.21 -2.00 -16.73
N GLY A 175 -26.95 -2.63 -15.81
CA GLY A 175 -27.90 -1.95 -14.93
C GLY A 175 -27.29 -1.37 -13.65
N LEU A 176 -26.09 -1.79 -13.28
CA LEU A 176 -25.39 -1.37 -12.07
C LEU A 176 -24.22 -0.42 -12.36
N GLU A 177 -23.68 -0.44 -13.58
CA GLU A 177 -22.62 0.47 -14.00
C GLU A 177 -23.17 1.89 -14.20
N GLY A 178 -22.81 2.76 -13.27
CA GLY A 178 -23.18 4.16 -13.34
C GLY A 178 -22.20 5.03 -12.57
N ARG A 179 -22.11 6.30 -12.95
CA ARG A 179 -21.23 7.29 -12.30
C ARG A 179 -21.42 7.33 -10.78
N GLY A 180 -22.67 7.21 -10.31
CA GLY A 180 -22.99 7.17 -8.88
C GLY A 180 -22.40 5.95 -8.16
N LEU A 181 -22.41 4.78 -8.82
CA LEU A 181 -21.79 3.58 -8.26
C LEU A 181 -20.27 3.75 -8.18
N ALA A 182 -19.63 4.30 -9.23
CA ALA A 182 -18.20 4.58 -9.24
C ALA A 182 -17.76 5.55 -8.11
N TRP A 183 -18.56 6.60 -7.84
CA TRP A 183 -18.32 7.51 -6.72
C TRP A 183 -18.46 6.82 -5.36
N PHE A 184 -19.52 6.03 -5.19
CA PHE A 184 -19.75 5.26 -3.97
C PHE A 184 -18.62 4.24 -3.74
N GLN A 185 -18.21 3.54 -4.79
CA GLN A 185 -17.10 2.60 -4.80
C GLN A 185 -15.77 3.28 -4.44
N SER A 186 -15.51 4.47 -4.97
CA SER A 186 -14.33 5.26 -4.63
C SER A 186 -14.32 5.71 -3.16
N LEU A 187 -15.48 6.14 -2.64
CA LEU A 187 -15.66 6.46 -1.22
C LEU A 187 -15.38 5.23 -0.33
N VAL A 188 -15.95 4.08 -0.69
CA VAL A 188 -15.74 2.82 0.02
C VAL A 188 -14.26 2.41 -0.02
N ALA A 189 -13.63 2.41 -1.20
CA ALA A 189 -12.23 2.05 -1.36
C ALA A 189 -11.31 2.97 -0.54
N GLY A 190 -11.58 4.28 -0.53
CA GLY A 190 -10.87 5.22 0.34
C GLY A 190 -11.03 4.89 1.83
N SER A 191 -12.24 4.54 2.27
CA SER A 191 -12.49 4.16 3.67
C SER A 191 -11.79 2.84 4.06
N LEU A 192 -11.75 1.85 3.16
CA LEU A 192 -11.02 0.60 3.35
C LEU A 192 -9.51 0.83 3.36
N PHE A 193 -9.01 1.70 2.48
CA PHE A 193 -7.60 2.07 2.45
C PHE A 193 -7.18 2.73 3.76
N HIS A 194 -8.00 3.62 4.34
CA HIS A 194 -7.75 4.16 5.68
C HIS A 194 -7.65 3.05 6.75
N VAL A 195 -8.56 2.08 6.75
CA VAL A 195 -8.55 0.94 7.69
C VAL A 195 -7.28 0.11 7.53
N VAL A 196 -6.81 -0.11 6.30
CA VAL A 196 -5.55 -0.83 6.03
C VAL A 196 -4.33 -0.01 6.47
N LEU A 197 -4.32 1.31 6.23
CA LEU A 197 -3.23 2.22 6.61
C LEU A 197 -3.07 2.33 8.13
N HIS A 198 -4.16 2.56 8.87
CA HIS A 198 -4.10 2.83 10.32
C HIS A 198 -3.76 1.57 11.14
N ARG A 199 -3.78 0.40 10.50
CA ARG A 199 -3.48 -0.89 11.11
C ARG A 199 -1.99 -1.19 11.20
N SER A 200 -1.15 -0.59 10.34
CA SER A 200 0.29 -0.84 10.31
C SER A 200 1.04 -0.32 11.55
N HIS A 201 0.36 0.42 12.44
CA HIS A 201 0.98 1.09 13.61
C HIS A 201 0.55 0.54 14.98
N GLY A 202 -0.25 -0.53 15.08
CA GLY A 202 -0.92 -0.89 16.36
C GLY A 202 -0.89 -2.34 16.82
N ALA A 203 -0.01 -3.21 16.31
CA ALA A 203 -0.01 -4.63 16.66
C ALA A 203 0.89 -5.02 17.86
N PHE A 204 1.20 -4.09 18.77
CA PHE A 204 1.82 -4.40 20.05
C PHE A 204 1.05 -3.71 21.19
N PRO A 205 0.69 -4.42 22.28
CA PRO A 205 0.19 -3.78 23.48
C PRO A 205 1.25 -2.83 24.04
N GLU A 206 0.87 -1.59 24.30
CA GLU A 206 1.59 -0.70 25.20
C GLU A 206 1.44 -1.21 26.64
N ASP A 207 2.25 -2.19 27.02
CA ASP A 207 2.49 -2.51 28.43
C ASP A 207 3.97 -2.83 28.61
N GLY A 208 4.71 -1.87 29.19
CA GLY A 208 6.03 -2.08 29.77
C GLY A 208 7.22 -2.06 28.80
N SER A 209 7.91 -0.91 28.73
CA SER A 209 9.32 -0.78 28.33
C SER A 209 9.80 -1.75 27.23
N ALA A 210 9.50 -1.45 25.96
CA ALA A 210 10.13 -2.18 24.87
C ALA A 210 11.65 -1.89 24.90
N PRO A 211 12.52 -2.89 25.10
CA PRO A 211 13.94 -2.70 24.82
C PRO A 211 14.07 -2.38 23.33
N ALA A 212 15.06 -1.58 22.96
CA ALA A 212 15.46 -1.32 21.58
C ALA A 212 15.95 -2.61 20.88
N GLY A 213 15.03 -3.55 20.66
CA GLY A 213 15.24 -4.90 20.19
C GLY A 213 14.49 -5.09 18.88
N LYS A 214 15.26 -5.28 17.82
CA LYS A 214 14.91 -5.74 16.46
C LYS A 214 13.41 -6.06 16.29
N LEU A 215 12.64 -5.11 15.75
CA LEU A 215 11.41 -5.49 15.04
C LEU A 215 11.82 -6.56 14.00
N PRO A 216 11.07 -7.66 13.84
CA PRO A 216 11.32 -8.62 12.77
C PRO A 216 10.87 -8.00 11.43
N LEU A 217 11.54 -6.93 10.99
CA LEU A 217 11.35 -6.24 9.70
C LEU A 217 11.39 -7.24 8.53
N SER A 218 12.15 -8.32 8.69
CA SER A 218 12.24 -9.41 7.71
C SER A 218 10.89 -10.08 7.42
N ALA A 219 10.02 -10.29 8.42
CA ALA A 219 8.78 -11.03 8.22
C ALA A 219 7.72 -10.20 7.47
N SER A 220 7.50 -8.94 7.85
CA SER A 220 6.59 -8.03 7.13
C SER A 220 7.11 -7.76 5.72
N GLY A 221 8.43 -7.60 5.56
CA GLY A 221 9.08 -7.48 4.25
C GLY A 221 8.81 -8.67 3.34
N VAL A 222 8.98 -9.90 3.82
CA VAL A 222 8.65 -11.13 3.07
C VAL A 222 7.18 -11.15 2.66
N GLY A 223 6.29 -10.78 3.59
CA GLY A 223 4.87 -10.57 3.31
C GLY A 223 4.61 -9.59 2.18
N GLY A 224 5.22 -8.41 2.28
CA GLY A 224 5.14 -7.35 1.27
C GLY A 224 5.66 -7.79 -0.09
N PHE A 225 6.77 -8.54 -0.15
CA PHE A 225 7.27 -9.11 -1.41
C PHE A 225 6.30 -10.10 -2.04
N LEU A 226 5.68 -10.99 -1.24
CA LEU A 226 4.62 -11.87 -1.75
C LEU A 226 3.41 -11.06 -2.24
N GLY A 227 3.04 -10.00 -1.52
CA GLY A 227 1.96 -9.08 -1.90
C GLY A 227 2.25 -8.34 -3.19
N LEU A 228 3.51 -7.92 -3.39
CA LEU A 228 3.99 -7.28 -4.61
C LEU A 228 3.99 -8.28 -5.78
N GLY A 229 4.46 -9.51 -5.57
CA GLY A 229 4.42 -10.56 -6.59
C GLY A 229 2.99 -10.86 -7.04
N LEU A 230 2.06 -10.94 -6.08
CA LEU A 230 0.63 -11.03 -6.38
C LEU A 230 0.15 -9.82 -7.19
N LEU A 231 0.42 -8.61 -6.71
CA LEU A 231 0.01 -7.38 -7.38
C LEU A 231 0.51 -7.34 -8.83
N VAL A 232 1.79 -7.61 -9.07
CA VAL A 232 2.37 -7.66 -10.42
C VAL A 232 1.69 -8.72 -11.29
N PHE A 233 1.37 -9.89 -10.73
CA PHE A 233 0.63 -10.93 -11.45
C PHE A 233 -0.79 -10.46 -11.83
N LEU A 234 -1.54 -9.90 -10.88
CA LEU A 234 -2.89 -9.39 -11.11
C LEU A 234 -2.89 -8.31 -12.20
N LEU A 235 -1.99 -7.35 -12.06
CA LEU A 235 -1.79 -6.29 -13.03
C LEU A 235 -1.40 -6.86 -14.41
N SER A 236 -0.51 -7.86 -14.48
CA SER A 236 -0.11 -8.47 -15.76
C SER A 236 -1.27 -9.18 -16.47
N GLY A 237 -2.25 -9.69 -15.71
CA GLY A 237 -3.46 -10.28 -16.28
C GLY A 237 -4.30 -9.30 -17.09
N ASP A 238 -4.34 -8.03 -16.68
CA ASP A 238 -5.07 -6.95 -17.34
C ASP A 238 -4.26 -6.24 -18.45
N ALA A 239 -2.95 -6.49 -18.52
CA ALA A 239 -2.05 -5.79 -19.44
C ALA A 239 -2.30 -6.10 -20.93
N HIS A 240 -3.13 -7.08 -21.26
CA HIS A 240 -3.46 -7.43 -22.65
C HIS A 240 -4.48 -6.51 -23.31
N LEU A 241 -5.08 -5.55 -22.58
CA LEU A 241 -6.10 -4.63 -23.09
C LEU A 241 -5.75 -3.13 -22.88
N GLY A 242 -4.55 -2.81 -22.39
CA GLY A 242 -4.17 -1.43 -22.05
C GLY A 242 -3.81 -0.59 -23.27
N GLU A 243 -4.48 0.55 -23.42
CA GLU A 243 -4.05 1.63 -24.33
C GLU A 243 -2.65 2.15 -23.91
N PRO A 244 -1.70 2.32 -24.85
CA PRO A 244 -0.37 2.85 -24.54
C PRO A 244 -0.50 4.26 -23.93
N GLY A 245 0.04 4.46 -22.73
CA GLY A 245 0.01 5.74 -22.01
C GLY A 245 -0.99 5.84 -20.85
N GLY A 246 -1.65 4.75 -20.45
CA GLY A 246 -2.53 4.72 -19.28
C GLY A 246 -1.83 5.11 -17.96
N PHE A 247 -2.61 5.51 -16.95
CA PHE A 247 -2.10 5.92 -15.63
C PHE A 247 -1.13 4.89 -15.03
N ARG A 248 -1.47 3.61 -15.15
CA ARG A 248 -0.67 2.50 -14.63
C ARG A 248 0.71 2.40 -15.27
N GLU A 249 0.80 2.50 -16.59
CA GLU A 249 2.10 2.47 -17.29
C GLU A 249 2.97 3.67 -16.90
N SER A 250 2.36 4.85 -16.84
CA SER A 250 3.05 6.07 -16.39
C SER A 250 3.56 5.91 -14.95
N PHE A 251 2.73 5.39 -14.05
CA PHE A 251 3.12 5.10 -12.67
C PHE A 251 4.27 4.09 -12.61
N LEU A 252 4.17 2.96 -13.34
CA LEU A 252 5.21 1.93 -13.35
C LEU A 252 6.53 2.45 -13.92
N ASN A 253 6.48 3.27 -14.97
CA ASN A 253 7.66 3.89 -15.56
C ASN A 253 8.35 4.81 -14.54
N LEU A 254 7.61 5.74 -13.92
CA LEU A 254 8.11 6.63 -12.88
C LEU A 254 8.64 5.85 -11.66
N ALA A 255 7.95 4.79 -11.24
CA ALA A 255 8.34 3.95 -10.13
C ALA A 255 9.64 3.19 -10.43
N LEU A 256 9.76 2.57 -11.60
CA LEU A 256 10.97 1.85 -12.02
C LEU A 256 12.15 2.80 -12.25
N GLN A 257 11.91 4.01 -12.73
CA GLN A 257 12.93 5.04 -12.85
C GLN A 257 13.44 5.50 -11.47
N SER A 258 12.56 5.57 -10.48
CA SER A 258 12.89 6.00 -9.11
C SER A 258 13.49 4.88 -8.23
N ALA A 259 13.14 3.62 -8.52
CA ALA A 259 13.48 2.47 -7.68
C ALA A 259 14.99 2.30 -7.40
N PRO A 260 15.93 2.45 -8.37
CA PRO A 260 17.35 2.27 -8.10
C PRO A 260 17.89 3.22 -7.04
N MET A 261 17.49 4.49 -7.09
CA MET A 261 17.95 5.51 -6.14
C MET A 261 17.30 5.35 -4.78
N LEU A 262 16.02 4.95 -4.73
CA LEU A 262 15.35 4.60 -3.48
C LEU A 262 16.02 3.40 -2.81
N LEU A 263 16.27 2.33 -3.56
CA LEU A 263 16.95 1.13 -3.05
C LEU A 263 18.34 1.45 -2.55
N LEU A 264 19.10 2.29 -3.27
CA LEU A 264 20.39 2.78 -2.81
C LEU A 264 20.26 3.57 -1.50
N GLY A 265 19.29 4.49 -1.40
CA GLY A 265 19.02 5.24 -0.17
C GLY A 265 18.69 4.35 1.03
N TYR A 266 17.81 3.36 0.84
CA TYR A 266 17.48 2.37 1.88
C TYR A 266 18.68 1.47 2.24
N PHE A 267 19.47 1.06 1.25
CA PHE A 267 20.67 0.27 1.47
C PHE A 267 21.70 1.04 2.30
N LEU A 268 21.98 2.30 1.94
CA LEU A 268 22.86 3.18 2.70
C LEU A 268 22.31 3.48 4.11
N ALA A 269 21.00 3.70 4.25
CA ALA A 269 20.36 3.87 5.55
C ALA A 269 20.55 2.61 6.42
N GLY A 270 20.40 1.41 5.83
CA GLY A 270 20.68 0.14 6.48
C GLY A 270 22.16 0.00 6.89
N LEU A 271 23.10 0.40 6.03
CA LEU A 271 24.53 0.41 6.37
C LEU A 271 24.83 1.38 7.52
N VAL A 272 24.28 2.59 7.51
CA VAL A 272 24.42 3.54 8.63
C VAL A 272 23.79 2.95 9.90
N ALA A 273 22.62 2.33 9.78
CA ALA A 273 21.93 1.66 10.86
C ALA A 273 22.61 0.35 11.31
N VAL A 274 23.73 -0.08 10.75
CA VAL A 274 24.50 -1.25 11.24
C VAL A 274 25.91 -0.83 11.63
N PHE A 275 26.57 -0.08 10.75
CA PHE A 275 28.00 0.19 10.79
C PHE A 275 28.37 1.58 11.30
N LEU A 276 27.41 2.50 11.57
CA LEU A 276 27.78 3.83 12.08
C LEU A 276 28.34 3.72 13.52
N PRO A 277 29.63 4.01 13.73
CA PRO A 277 30.25 3.88 15.04
C PRO A 277 29.91 5.10 15.92
N VAL A 278 29.92 4.90 17.24
CA VAL A 278 29.65 5.96 18.23
C VAL A 278 30.64 7.12 18.10
N SER A 279 31.88 6.86 17.66
CA SER A 279 32.88 7.89 17.38
C SER A 279 32.44 8.86 16.28
N SER A 280 31.84 8.36 15.19
CA SER A 280 31.31 9.20 14.11
C SER A 280 30.13 10.05 14.58
N VAL A 281 29.26 9.49 15.41
CA VAL A 281 28.15 10.25 16.03
C VAL A 281 28.67 11.36 16.94
N ARG A 282 29.65 11.05 17.80
CA ARG A 282 30.30 12.05 18.67
C ARG A 282 31.05 13.12 17.87
N TRP A 283 31.72 12.74 16.79
CA TRP A 283 32.37 13.68 15.88
C TRP A 283 31.34 14.58 15.19
N LEU A 284 30.23 14.03 14.69
CA LEU A 284 29.13 14.82 14.14
C LEU A 284 28.49 15.75 15.18
N GLY A 285 28.50 15.36 16.46
CA GLY A 285 27.93 16.12 17.56
C GLY A 285 28.86 17.09 18.27
N GLY A 286 30.16 17.08 18.02
CA GLY A 286 31.10 17.96 18.72
C GLY A 286 31.07 19.41 18.25
N GLY A 287 31.20 20.37 19.17
CA GLY A 287 31.37 21.79 18.85
C GLY A 287 30.06 22.57 18.70
N SER A 288 30.12 23.73 18.04
CA SER A 288 28.96 24.61 17.84
C SER A 288 27.99 24.09 16.77
N SER A 289 26.75 24.56 16.78
CA SER A 289 25.72 24.26 15.77
C SER A 289 26.20 24.48 14.33
N ALA A 290 27.02 25.53 14.10
CA ALA A 290 27.59 25.81 12.78
C ALA A 290 28.61 24.74 12.35
N SER A 291 29.45 24.26 13.28
CA SER A 291 30.41 23.17 13.02
C SER A 291 29.69 21.85 12.72
N GLN A 292 28.63 21.55 13.47
CA GLN A 292 27.79 20.38 13.23
C GLN A 292 27.11 20.45 11.86
N ALA A 293 26.53 21.60 11.50
CA ALA A 293 25.91 21.81 10.20
C ALA A 293 26.94 21.63 9.07
N LEU A 294 28.12 22.24 9.18
CA LEU A 294 29.19 22.12 8.18
C LEU A 294 29.64 20.67 7.99
N ARG A 295 29.73 19.88 9.07
CA ARG A 295 30.02 18.44 8.99
C ARG A 295 28.90 17.66 8.30
N GLY A 296 27.64 18.01 8.58
CA GLY A 296 26.48 17.46 7.89
C GLY A 296 26.51 17.73 6.38
N VAL A 297 26.77 18.98 5.99
CA VAL A 297 26.94 19.39 4.58
C VAL A 297 28.09 18.61 3.93
N ALA A 298 29.25 18.53 4.59
CA ALA A 298 30.43 17.86 4.05
C ALA A 298 30.21 16.37 3.78
N ILE A 299 29.37 15.70 4.58
CA ILE A 299 28.98 14.30 4.35
C ILE A 299 27.92 14.19 3.25
N GLY A 300 26.98 15.13 3.16
CA GLY A 300 25.89 15.12 2.18
C GLY A 300 26.35 15.43 0.76
N LEU A 301 27.24 16.41 0.60
CA LEU A 301 27.70 16.92 -0.69
C LEU A 301 28.19 15.85 -1.69
N PRO A 302 29.02 14.86 -1.29
CA PRO A 302 29.50 13.83 -2.21
C PRO A 302 28.51 12.70 -2.49
N LEU A 303 27.38 12.62 -1.77
CA LEU A 303 26.44 11.52 -1.92
C LEU A 303 25.44 11.82 -3.05
N PRO A 304 25.39 11.00 -4.12
CA PRO A 304 24.46 11.20 -5.23
C PRO A 304 23.07 10.65 -4.87
N VAL A 305 22.47 11.21 -3.82
CA VAL A 305 21.19 10.72 -3.29
C VAL A 305 20.11 11.79 -3.50
N CYS A 306 19.11 11.44 -4.29
CA CYS A 306 17.95 12.30 -4.52
C CYS A 306 17.12 12.55 -3.24
N SER A 307 16.19 13.51 -3.32
CA SER A 307 15.23 13.80 -2.24
C SER A 307 14.47 12.57 -1.74
N CYS A 308 14.22 11.59 -2.61
CA CYS A 308 13.56 10.33 -2.27
C CYS A 308 14.42 9.42 -1.37
N GLY A 309 15.73 9.36 -1.62
CA GLY A 309 16.66 8.47 -0.92
C GLY A 309 17.29 9.07 0.34
N VAL A 310 17.36 10.40 0.44
CA VAL A 310 18.03 11.08 1.57
C VAL A 310 17.18 11.06 2.84
N VAL A 311 15.84 11.03 2.71
CA VAL A 311 14.91 10.99 3.85
C VAL A 311 15.11 9.77 4.76
N PRO A 312 15.14 8.52 4.25
CA PRO A 312 15.41 7.37 5.12
C PRO A 312 16.81 7.41 5.75
N LEU A 313 17.81 7.91 5.03
CA LEU A 313 19.18 8.05 5.54
C LEU A 313 19.27 9.10 6.66
N TYR A 314 18.61 10.25 6.48
CA TYR A 314 18.41 11.27 7.52
C TYR A 314 17.77 10.67 8.78
N ARG A 315 16.67 9.92 8.63
CA ARG A 315 15.99 9.28 9.78
C ARG A 315 16.92 8.32 10.51
N ALA A 316 17.67 7.48 9.78
CA ALA A 316 18.63 6.55 10.36
C ALA A 316 19.74 7.28 11.15
N LEU A 317 20.21 8.44 10.68
CA LEU A 317 21.18 9.27 11.41
C LEU A 317 20.58 9.83 12.71
N VAL A 318 19.37 10.36 12.66
CA VAL A 318 18.68 10.90 13.85
C VAL A 318 18.42 9.81 14.89
N GLU A 319 17.94 8.64 14.47
CA GLU A 319 17.72 7.47 15.34
C GLU A 319 19.02 6.95 15.97
N ARG A 320 20.15 7.17 15.30
CA ARG A 320 21.50 6.85 15.78
C ARG A 320 22.07 7.91 16.73
N GLY A 321 21.33 8.98 17.02
CA GLY A 321 21.74 10.04 17.94
C GLY A 321 22.60 11.14 17.31
N VAL A 322 22.65 11.24 15.98
CA VAL A 322 23.26 12.39 15.31
C VAL A 322 22.44 13.65 15.61
N PRO A 323 23.05 14.77 16.00
CA PRO A 323 22.31 15.99 16.31
C PRO A 323 21.48 16.47 15.12
N ALA A 324 20.28 16.96 15.40
CA ALA A 324 19.34 17.44 14.38
C ALA A 324 19.97 18.49 13.44
N THR A 325 20.85 19.35 13.96
CA THR A 325 21.60 20.34 13.16
C THR A 325 22.42 19.71 12.04
N ALA A 326 23.22 18.69 12.36
CA ALA A 326 24.03 17.97 11.37
C ALA A 326 23.15 17.16 10.41
N ALA A 327 22.13 16.49 10.95
CA ALA A 327 21.23 15.65 10.16
C ALA A 327 20.37 16.47 9.17
N LEU A 328 19.85 17.62 9.59
CA LEU A 328 19.09 18.53 8.71
C LEU A 328 19.99 19.18 7.66
N ALA A 329 21.19 19.60 8.04
CA ALA A 329 22.17 20.12 7.09
C ALA A 329 22.54 19.08 6.02
N PHE A 330 22.72 17.82 6.43
CA PHE A 330 22.88 16.68 5.54
C PHE A 330 21.66 16.49 4.61
N LEU A 331 20.45 16.49 5.17
CA LEU A 331 19.20 16.28 4.44
C LEU A 331 18.99 17.32 3.33
N VAL A 332 19.30 18.58 3.61
CA VAL A 332 19.17 19.68 2.65
C VAL A 332 20.32 19.69 1.65
N ALA A 333 21.57 19.50 2.12
CA ALA A 333 22.73 19.64 1.26
C ALA A 333 22.79 18.58 0.14
N THR A 334 22.38 17.36 0.45
CA THR A 334 22.53 16.21 -0.46
C THR A 334 21.79 16.41 -1.80
N PRO A 335 20.48 16.77 -1.85
CA PRO A 335 19.79 17.01 -3.11
C PRO A 335 19.98 18.43 -3.69
N GLU A 336 20.20 19.45 -2.86
CA GLU A 336 20.21 20.85 -3.34
C GLU A 336 21.56 21.26 -3.94
N ILE A 337 22.64 20.98 -3.20
CA ILE A 337 24.02 21.37 -3.54
C ILE A 337 24.92 20.17 -3.83
N GLY A 338 24.34 18.98 -3.95
CA GLY A 338 25.06 17.75 -4.27
C GLY A 338 25.92 17.84 -5.53
N ALA A 339 26.97 17.02 -5.59
CA ALA A 339 27.90 17.02 -6.71
C ALA A 339 27.20 16.79 -8.06
N ASP A 340 26.18 15.94 -8.10
CA ASP A 340 25.33 15.69 -9.27
C ASP A 340 24.56 16.95 -9.72
N ALA A 341 23.97 17.68 -8.77
CA ALA A 341 23.24 18.90 -9.05
C ALA A 341 24.16 19.99 -9.62
N VAL A 342 25.37 20.12 -9.09
CA VAL A 342 26.38 21.07 -9.61
C VAL A 342 26.89 20.66 -10.98
N LEU A 343 27.18 19.37 -11.18
CA LEU A 343 27.66 18.80 -12.45
C LEU A 343 26.63 18.95 -13.59
N LEU A 344 25.34 18.87 -13.29
CA LEU A 344 24.27 19.12 -14.25
C LEU A 344 24.02 20.61 -14.48
N SER A 345 24.11 21.44 -13.42
CA SER A 345 23.81 22.88 -13.51
C SER A 345 24.88 23.66 -14.30
N LEU A 346 26.15 23.33 -14.13
CA LEU A 346 27.26 24.01 -14.83
C LEU A 346 27.09 24.05 -16.36
N PRO A 347 26.85 22.93 -17.06
CA PRO A 347 26.67 22.95 -18.51
C PRO A 347 25.31 23.50 -18.96
N LEU A 348 24.26 23.38 -18.14
CA LEU A 348 22.90 23.81 -18.51
C LEU A 348 22.63 25.30 -18.25
N LEU A 349 23.07 25.82 -17.10
CA LEU A 349 22.82 27.18 -16.64
C LEU A 349 24.03 28.09 -16.82
N GLY A 350 25.24 27.55 -16.96
CA GLY A 350 26.48 28.31 -16.93
C GLY A 350 26.91 28.69 -15.51
N GLY A 351 28.16 29.13 -15.37
CA GLY A 351 28.80 29.42 -14.08
C GLY A 351 28.04 30.42 -13.19
N PRO A 352 27.66 31.61 -13.70
CA PRO A 352 27.02 32.66 -12.87
C PRO A 352 25.69 32.22 -12.27
N PHE A 353 24.83 31.58 -13.07
CA PHE A 353 23.52 31.11 -12.63
C PHE A 353 23.62 29.87 -11.73
N THR A 354 24.63 29.02 -11.94
CA THR A 354 24.92 27.89 -11.03
C THR A 354 25.37 28.39 -9.66
N LEU A 355 26.19 29.44 -9.61
CA LEU A 355 26.65 30.05 -8.36
C LEU A 355 25.52 30.76 -7.60
N MET A 356 24.54 31.32 -8.31
CA MET A 356 23.35 31.92 -7.68
C MET A 356 22.38 30.86 -7.12
N ARG A 357 22.42 29.63 -7.65
CA ARG A 357 21.58 28.50 -7.21
C ARG A 357 22.06 27.87 -5.90
N ILE A 358 23.38 27.83 -5.68
CA ILE A 358 24.06 27.20 -4.54
C ILE A 358 24.13 28.17 -3.36
#